data_AF-A0A8H7N5P8-F1
#
_entry.id   AF-A0A8H7N5P8-F1
#
_cell.length_a   1.000
_cell.length_b   1.000
_cell.length_c   1.000
_cell.angle_alpha   90.00
_cell.angle_beta   90.00
_cell.angle_gamma   90.00
#
_symmetry.space_group_name_H-M   'P 1'
#
loop_
_entity.id
_entity.type
_entity.pdbx_description
1 polymer ?
#
loop_
_entity_poly.entity_id
_entity_poly.type
_entity_poly.pdbx_seq_one_letter_code
_entity_poly.pdbx_strand_id
1 'polypeptide(L)'
;MAAAAVSIPRTPPKVVGPSTKGPTRPTEQLPQYIVEEGLSYEPVEFNATKHLQLEDPGRLYTMREIGLEGQGISNTAASEPFSLFSPAAIKQMRAEIFSPSVLSNCQYASTFATNMIRCYGPKLGPFIFDAWNSPEVLAHISKIAGVELVPALDFETGHVNVWINKGEEATPGKSAFSWHYDSYPFVCVTMLSDCTGMTGGETAMRTGNGDIMKVRGPAMGTAVVMQGRYIEHAALAASGVPERIAMVTSFRPKNPLIRDETILTGSRPITHRSMMYFQYSQYRLEIIRDRSDAALKKIRERERFGREFDIDAMREYLTEQRAYLESMLDELV
;
A
#
# COMPACT_ATOMS: atom_id res chain seq x y z
N MET A 1 -0.38 2.24 38.93
CA MET A 1 0.33 2.61 37.70
C MET A 1 1.16 1.42 37.27
N ALA A 2 0.61 0.54 36.43
CA ALA A 2 1.37 -0.59 35.90
C ALA A 2 2.42 -0.04 34.92
N ALA A 3 3.68 -0.42 35.10
CA ALA A 3 4.75 -0.07 34.19
C ALA A 3 4.36 -0.53 32.78
N ALA A 4 4.35 0.40 31.82
CA ALA A 4 4.23 0.06 30.41
C ALA A 4 5.44 -0.82 30.08
N ALA A 5 5.19 -2.10 29.81
CA ALA A 5 6.22 -2.99 29.31
C ALA A 5 6.74 -2.35 28.01
N VAL A 6 8.02 -1.97 28.02
CA VAL A 6 8.72 -1.52 26.83
C VAL A 6 8.68 -2.69 25.85
N SER A 7 7.79 -2.61 24.85
CA SER A 7 7.75 -3.62 23.80
C SER A 7 9.06 -3.48 23.04
N ILE A 8 9.96 -4.47 23.18
CA ILE A 8 11.16 -4.54 22.37
C ILE A 8 10.70 -4.54 20.91
N PRO A 9 11.09 -3.55 20.08
CA PRO A 9 10.71 -3.53 18.68
C PRO A 9 11.23 -4.82 18.04
N ARG A 10 10.32 -5.69 17.61
CA ARG A 10 10.70 -6.89 16.88
C ARG A 10 11.24 -6.44 15.52
N THR A 11 12.36 -7.02 15.10
CA THR A 11 12.92 -6.81 13.76
C THR A 11 11.82 -7.06 12.73
N PRO A 12 11.61 -6.12 11.78
CA PRO A 12 10.62 -6.31 10.73
C PRO A 12 10.86 -7.60 9.95
N PRO A 13 9.80 -8.27 9.48
CA PRO A 13 9.95 -9.50 8.73
C PRO A 13 10.76 -9.28 7.45
N LYS A 14 11.45 -10.32 6.99
CA LYS A 14 12.19 -10.26 5.73
C LYS A 14 11.23 -10.26 4.55
N VAL A 15 11.33 -9.26 3.68
CA VAL A 15 10.59 -9.20 2.42
C VAL A 15 11.39 -9.94 1.34
N VAL A 16 10.67 -10.68 0.50
CA VAL A 16 11.22 -11.31 -0.70
C VAL A 16 10.55 -10.67 -1.90
N GLY A 17 11.34 -9.98 -2.72
CA GLY A 17 10.85 -9.36 -3.95
C GLY A 17 10.80 -10.35 -5.12
N PRO A 18 10.19 -9.94 -6.26
CA PRO A 18 10.23 -10.72 -7.48
C PRO A 18 11.66 -11.02 -7.94
N SER A 19 11.87 -12.20 -8.51
CA SER A 19 13.18 -12.64 -9.04
C SER A 19 13.52 -12.05 -10.43
N THR A 20 12.66 -11.18 -10.96
CA THR A 20 12.87 -10.50 -12.25
C THR A 20 14.11 -9.61 -12.19
N LYS A 21 14.89 -9.54 -13.29
CA LYS A 21 16.14 -8.75 -13.33
C LYS A 21 15.93 -7.25 -13.63
N GLY A 22 14.71 -6.85 -13.99
CA GLY A 22 14.32 -5.47 -14.27
C GLY A 22 12.89 -5.39 -14.83
N PRO A 23 12.38 -4.16 -15.07
CA PRO A 23 11.03 -3.96 -15.61
C PRO A 23 10.83 -4.75 -16.91
N THR A 24 9.87 -5.67 -16.89
CA THR A 24 9.59 -6.59 -18.00
C THR A 24 8.16 -6.37 -18.48
N ARG A 25 7.91 -6.36 -19.79
CA ARG A 25 6.56 -6.24 -20.37
C ARG A 25 5.86 -7.61 -20.37
N PRO A 26 4.52 -7.68 -20.20
CA PRO A 26 3.78 -8.92 -20.39
C PRO A 26 3.93 -9.45 -21.82
N THR A 27 3.92 -10.78 -21.98
CA THR A 27 3.91 -11.44 -23.30
C THR A 27 2.51 -11.59 -23.88
N GLU A 28 1.51 -11.65 -23.01
CA GLU A 28 0.11 -11.82 -23.40
C GLU A 28 -0.60 -10.46 -23.42
N GLN A 29 -1.43 -10.27 -24.45
CA GLN A 29 -2.26 -9.08 -24.55
C GLN A 29 -3.47 -9.19 -23.62
N LEU A 30 -3.91 -8.04 -23.12
CA LEU A 30 -5.17 -7.95 -22.38
C LEU A 30 -6.34 -8.23 -23.31
N PRO A 31 -7.40 -8.90 -22.83
CA PRO A 31 -8.64 -9.04 -23.59
C PRO A 31 -9.19 -7.69 -24.05
N GLN A 32 -9.60 -7.62 -25.32
CA GLN A 32 -10.03 -6.37 -25.96
C GLN A 32 -11.22 -5.73 -25.25
N TYR A 33 -12.15 -6.53 -24.70
CA TYR A 33 -13.33 -6.02 -24.00
C TYR A 33 -13.00 -5.14 -22.79
N ILE A 34 -11.88 -5.39 -22.10
CA ILE A 34 -11.46 -4.60 -20.92
C ILE A 34 -11.00 -3.21 -21.37
N VAL A 35 -10.25 -3.17 -22.47
CA VAL A 35 -9.72 -1.93 -23.03
C VAL A 35 -10.86 -1.10 -23.62
N GLU A 36 -11.76 -1.73 -24.37
CA GLU A 36 -12.93 -1.05 -24.96
C GLU A 36 -13.88 -0.51 -23.90
N GLU A 37 -14.12 -1.24 -22.82
CA GLU A 37 -14.95 -0.77 -21.72
C GLU A 37 -14.37 0.51 -21.10
N GLY A 38 -13.08 0.52 -20.76
CA GLY A 38 -12.42 1.70 -20.19
C GLY A 38 -12.51 2.92 -21.13
N LEU A 39 -12.32 2.70 -22.44
CA LEU A 39 -12.38 3.75 -23.46
C LEU A 39 -13.80 4.25 -23.77
N SER A 40 -14.84 3.58 -23.28
CA SER A 40 -16.24 3.98 -23.50
C SER A 40 -16.70 5.14 -22.62
N TYR A 41 -15.89 5.56 -21.65
CA TYR A 41 -16.22 6.61 -20.69
C TYR A 41 -15.51 7.91 -21.02
N GLU A 42 -16.28 9.01 -21.12
CA GLU A 42 -15.72 10.35 -21.23
C GLU A 42 -14.93 10.70 -19.95
N PRO A 43 -13.68 11.20 -20.07
CA PRO A 43 -12.89 11.61 -18.93
C PRO A 43 -13.55 12.75 -18.16
N VAL A 44 -13.56 12.65 -16.82
CA VAL A 44 -14.00 13.74 -15.94
C VAL A 44 -12.99 14.00 -14.84
N GLU A 45 -13.00 15.21 -14.27
CA GLU A 45 -12.20 15.52 -13.09
C GLU A 45 -12.74 14.82 -11.84
N PHE A 46 -11.85 14.48 -10.91
CA PHE A 46 -12.25 13.91 -9.63
C PHE A 46 -13.09 14.91 -8.82
N ASN A 47 -14.16 14.41 -8.19
CA ASN A 47 -15.04 15.19 -7.33
C ASN A 47 -15.47 14.29 -6.16
N ALA A 48 -15.04 14.64 -4.94
CA ALA A 48 -15.26 13.82 -3.76
C ALA A 48 -16.74 13.48 -3.54
N THR A 49 -17.65 14.45 -3.69
CA THR A 49 -19.10 14.28 -3.49
C THR A 49 -19.73 13.31 -4.48
N LYS A 50 -19.22 13.22 -5.71
CA LYS A 50 -19.75 12.32 -6.75
C LYS A 50 -19.08 10.96 -6.74
N HIS A 51 -17.79 10.94 -6.43
CA HIS A 51 -16.92 9.79 -6.73
C HIS A 51 -16.63 8.94 -5.50
N LEU A 52 -16.74 9.50 -4.30
CA LEU A 52 -16.57 8.73 -3.07
C LEU A 52 -17.90 8.16 -2.57
N GLN A 53 -17.81 6.98 -1.97
CA GLN A 53 -18.88 6.35 -1.22
C GLN A 53 -18.28 5.82 0.08
N LEU A 54 -18.02 6.72 1.03
CA LEU A 54 -17.31 6.37 2.26
C LEU A 54 -18.25 5.72 3.27
N GLU A 55 -18.05 4.44 3.52
CA GLU A 55 -18.73 3.68 4.58
C GLU A 55 -17.66 2.97 5.42
N ASP A 56 -17.78 3.03 6.75
CA ASP A 56 -16.81 2.37 7.64
C ASP A 56 -16.86 0.82 7.48
N PRO A 57 -15.75 0.11 7.69
CA PRO A 57 -15.75 -1.35 7.74
C PRO A 57 -16.61 -1.87 8.89
N GLY A 58 -17.29 -3.00 8.67
CA GLY A 58 -18.07 -3.67 9.72
C GLY A 58 -17.22 -4.11 10.91
N ARG A 59 -15.93 -4.41 10.68
CA ARG A 59 -14.98 -4.77 11.72
C ARG A 59 -13.55 -4.37 11.36
N LEU A 60 -12.79 -4.01 12.41
CA LEU A 60 -11.33 -3.93 12.38
C LEU A 60 -10.73 -5.10 13.15
N TYR A 61 -9.69 -5.70 12.60
CA TYR A 61 -8.85 -6.68 13.26
C TYR A 61 -7.63 -5.99 13.84
N THR A 62 -7.27 -6.33 15.07
CA THR A 62 -6.13 -5.73 15.78
C THR A 62 -4.88 -6.59 15.69
N MET A 63 -3.70 -5.98 15.82
CA MET A 63 -2.42 -6.69 15.88
C MET A 63 -2.40 -7.70 17.04
N ARG A 64 -3.05 -7.37 18.16
CA ARG A 64 -3.20 -8.30 19.30
C ARG A 64 -4.07 -9.50 18.96
N GLU A 65 -5.24 -9.31 18.34
CA GLU A 65 -6.14 -10.41 17.97
C GLU A 65 -5.47 -11.41 17.02
N ILE A 66 -4.62 -10.94 16.12
CA ILE A 66 -3.87 -11.81 15.19
C ILE A 66 -2.53 -12.30 15.78
N GLY A 67 -2.25 -12.07 17.07
CA GLY A 67 -1.02 -12.55 17.73
C GLY A 67 0.28 -11.84 17.31
N LEU A 68 0.19 -10.66 16.69
CA LEU A 68 1.32 -9.85 16.22
C LEU A 68 1.46 -8.53 16.99
N GLU A 69 0.99 -8.46 18.24
CA GLU A 69 1.09 -7.26 19.09
C GLU A 69 2.52 -6.69 19.13
N GLY A 70 2.64 -5.37 18.99
CA GLY A 70 3.92 -4.65 19.00
C GLY A 70 4.76 -4.79 17.71
N GLN A 71 4.34 -5.56 16.71
CA GLN A 71 5.06 -5.67 15.44
C GLN A 71 4.76 -4.52 14.48
N GLY A 72 3.49 -4.14 14.38
CA GLY A 72 3.02 -3.05 13.51
C GLY A 72 3.31 -1.64 14.04
N ILE A 73 2.89 -0.64 13.30
CA ILE A 73 2.92 0.79 13.64
C ILE A 73 1.71 1.20 14.47
N SER A 74 0.53 0.67 14.14
CA SER A 74 -0.72 0.98 14.85
C SER A 74 -1.40 -0.29 15.37
N ASN A 75 -2.45 -0.13 16.16
CA ASN A 75 -3.21 -1.26 16.71
C ASN A 75 -4.02 -2.01 15.64
N THR A 76 -4.46 -1.35 14.56
CA THR A 76 -5.23 -1.98 13.48
C THR A 76 -4.34 -2.84 12.60
N ALA A 77 -4.55 -4.15 12.59
CA ALA A 77 -3.89 -5.07 11.66
C ALA A 77 -4.47 -4.98 10.25
N ALA A 78 -5.79 -5.12 10.14
CA ALA A 78 -6.52 -5.11 8.89
C ALA A 78 -7.99 -4.72 9.12
N SER A 79 -8.69 -4.38 8.06
CA SER A 79 -10.14 -4.11 8.05
C SER A 79 -10.89 -5.20 7.29
N GLU A 80 -12.17 -5.38 7.59
CA GLU A 80 -13.10 -5.97 6.61
C GLU A 80 -13.29 -5.03 5.41
N PRO A 81 -13.74 -5.53 4.25
CA PRO A 81 -14.04 -4.67 3.12
C PRO A 81 -15.04 -3.58 3.49
N PHE A 82 -14.76 -2.36 3.01
CA PHE A 82 -15.58 -1.18 3.26
C PHE A 82 -15.77 -0.39 1.98
N SER A 83 -16.87 0.34 1.86
CA SER A 83 -17.15 1.13 0.65
C SER A 83 -16.23 2.35 0.62
N LEU A 84 -15.56 2.59 -0.51
CA LEU A 84 -14.64 3.71 -0.68
C LEU A 84 -14.99 4.53 -1.91
N PHE A 85 -15.15 3.88 -3.06
CA PHE A 85 -15.39 4.51 -4.35
C PHE A 85 -16.74 4.11 -4.93
N SER A 86 -17.45 5.09 -5.46
CA SER A 86 -18.69 4.87 -6.19
C SER A 86 -18.44 4.10 -7.50
N PRO A 87 -19.46 3.47 -8.09
CA PRO A 87 -19.34 2.86 -9.43
C PRO A 87 -18.89 3.87 -10.51
N ALA A 88 -19.26 5.15 -10.39
CA ALA A 88 -18.82 6.19 -11.32
C ALA A 88 -17.30 6.42 -11.25
N ALA A 89 -16.73 6.38 -10.04
CA ALA A 89 -15.29 6.48 -9.87
C ALA A 89 -14.55 5.27 -10.42
N ILE A 90 -15.08 4.06 -10.20
CA ILE A 90 -14.47 2.84 -10.74
C ILE A 90 -14.39 2.87 -12.28
N LYS A 91 -15.42 3.41 -12.95
CA LYS A 91 -15.39 3.62 -14.40
C LYS A 91 -14.24 4.53 -14.84
N GLN A 92 -14.05 5.66 -14.16
CA GLN A 92 -12.96 6.60 -14.47
C GLN A 92 -11.59 6.00 -14.18
N MET A 93 -11.44 5.28 -13.06
CA MET A 93 -10.20 4.57 -12.74
C MET A 93 -9.86 3.51 -13.80
N ARG A 94 -10.85 2.73 -14.26
CA ARG A 94 -10.66 1.77 -15.36
C ARG A 94 -10.30 2.48 -16.67
N ALA A 95 -10.95 3.61 -16.97
CA ALA A 95 -10.67 4.41 -18.17
C ALA A 95 -9.21 4.89 -18.23
N GLU A 96 -8.67 5.40 -17.11
CA GLU A 96 -7.27 5.81 -17.05
C GLU A 96 -6.32 4.62 -17.20
N ILE A 97 -6.54 3.56 -16.42
CA ILE A 97 -5.65 2.39 -16.35
C ILE A 97 -5.54 1.65 -17.69
N PHE A 98 -6.66 1.55 -18.43
CA PHE A 98 -6.70 0.87 -19.73
C PHE A 98 -6.54 1.80 -20.92
N SER A 99 -6.20 3.08 -20.69
CA SER A 99 -5.90 4.00 -21.79
C SER A 99 -4.64 3.54 -22.57
N PRO A 100 -4.59 3.77 -23.90
CA PRO A 100 -3.44 3.37 -24.72
C PRO A 100 -2.10 3.96 -24.24
N SER A 101 -2.11 5.18 -23.72
CA SER A 101 -0.92 5.84 -23.16
C SER A 101 -0.43 5.15 -21.89
N VAL A 102 -1.33 4.76 -20.97
CA VAL A 102 -0.95 4.01 -19.77
C VAL A 102 -0.48 2.61 -20.14
N LEU A 103 -1.21 1.86 -20.96
CA LEU A 103 -0.82 0.49 -21.30
C LEU A 103 0.54 0.42 -22.01
N SER A 104 0.80 1.33 -22.96
CA SER A 104 2.07 1.35 -23.70
C SER A 104 3.29 1.70 -22.83
N ASN A 105 3.11 2.53 -21.79
CA ASN A 105 4.20 3.04 -20.99
C ASN A 105 4.36 2.31 -19.65
N CYS A 106 3.28 1.81 -19.07
CA CYS A 106 3.17 1.50 -17.64
C CYS A 106 2.73 0.06 -17.33
N GLN A 107 2.56 -0.79 -18.35
CA GLN A 107 2.21 -2.19 -18.18
C GLN A 107 3.46 -3.08 -18.03
N TYR A 108 3.52 -3.90 -16.98
CA TYR A 108 4.65 -4.77 -16.65
C TYR A 108 4.21 -6.17 -16.22
N ALA A 109 5.17 -7.08 -16.09
CA ALA A 109 5.02 -8.44 -15.57
C ALA A 109 6.22 -8.81 -14.69
N SER A 110 6.02 -9.77 -13.79
CA SER A 110 7.05 -10.34 -12.93
C SER A 110 6.75 -11.79 -12.58
N THR A 111 7.62 -12.41 -11.79
CA THR A 111 7.36 -13.76 -11.25
C THR A 111 6.24 -13.79 -10.21
N PHE A 112 5.76 -12.64 -9.73
CA PHE A 112 4.64 -12.56 -8.77
C PHE A 112 3.31 -12.22 -9.46
N ALA A 113 3.36 -11.49 -10.58
CA ALA A 113 2.17 -11.01 -11.28
C ALA A 113 2.41 -11.05 -12.80
N THR A 114 1.54 -11.75 -13.53
CA THR A 114 1.66 -11.86 -15.00
C THR A 114 1.29 -10.58 -15.73
N ASN A 115 0.52 -9.69 -15.09
CA ASN A 115 0.12 -8.41 -15.65
C ASN A 115 -0.13 -7.39 -14.53
N MET A 116 0.60 -6.29 -14.57
CA MET A 116 0.46 -5.17 -13.64
C MET A 116 0.57 -3.84 -14.39
N ILE A 117 -0.13 -2.82 -13.92
CA ILE A 117 -0.10 -1.46 -14.49
C ILE A 117 0.29 -0.51 -13.36
N ARG A 118 1.44 0.14 -13.50
CA ARG A 118 2.07 0.90 -12.40
C ARG A 118 3.02 1.97 -12.92
N CYS A 119 3.44 2.88 -12.05
CA CYS A 119 4.37 3.96 -12.39
C CYS A 119 3.85 4.93 -13.48
N TYR A 120 2.53 5.12 -13.62
CA TYR A 120 1.95 6.02 -14.62
C TYR A 120 1.94 7.49 -14.18
N GLY A 121 1.90 7.76 -12.87
CA GLY A 121 2.01 9.10 -12.32
C GLY A 121 0.78 9.98 -12.60
N PRO A 122 0.73 11.18 -12.00
CA PRO A 122 -0.43 12.07 -12.08
C PRO A 122 -0.69 12.61 -13.50
N LYS A 123 0.32 12.61 -14.37
CA LYS A 123 0.15 13.04 -15.77
C LYS A 123 -0.70 12.07 -16.59
N LEU A 124 -0.59 10.77 -16.32
CA LEU A 124 -1.30 9.74 -17.07
C LEU A 124 -2.54 9.20 -16.33
N GLY A 125 -2.61 9.39 -15.00
CA GLY A 125 -3.79 9.04 -14.21
C GLY A 125 -4.22 10.16 -13.24
N PRO A 126 -4.54 11.37 -13.73
CA PRO A 126 -4.92 12.49 -12.87
C PRO A 126 -6.10 12.19 -11.95
N PHE A 127 -7.16 11.53 -12.43
CA PHE A 127 -8.32 11.15 -11.61
C PHE A 127 -7.91 10.25 -10.45
N ILE A 128 -7.10 9.23 -10.72
CA ILE A 128 -6.62 8.30 -9.69
C ILE A 128 -5.75 9.03 -8.66
N PHE A 129 -4.86 9.90 -9.12
CA PHE A 129 -3.98 10.65 -8.22
C PHE A 129 -4.74 11.68 -7.38
N ASP A 130 -5.70 12.40 -7.96
CA ASP A 130 -6.58 13.32 -7.22
C ASP A 130 -7.42 12.57 -6.20
N ALA A 131 -7.95 11.39 -6.56
CA ALA A 131 -8.71 10.54 -5.65
C ALA A 131 -7.88 10.11 -4.43
N TRP A 132 -6.69 9.53 -4.65
CA TRP A 132 -5.83 9.02 -3.58
C TRP A 132 -5.14 10.12 -2.75
N ASN A 133 -5.04 11.35 -3.28
CA ASN A 133 -4.54 12.51 -2.54
C ASN A 133 -5.66 13.37 -1.94
N SER A 134 -6.93 13.02 -2.16
CA SER A 134 -8.05 13.80 -1.63
C SER A 134 -8.07 13.78 -0.09
N PRO A 135 -8.33 14.92 0.58
CA PRO A 135 -8.43 14.98 2.03
C PRO A 135 -9.43 13.97 2.61
N GLU A 136 -10.53 13.72 1.93
CA GLU A 136 -11.60 12.81 2.33
C GLU A 136 -11.11 11.35 2.37
N VAL A 137 -10.42 10.89 1.32
CA VAL A 137 -9.87 9.53 1.27
C VAL A 137 -8.77 9.36 2.32
N LEU A 138 -7.86 10.34 2.43
CA LEU A 138 -6.76 10.28 3.40
C LEU A 138 -7.27 10.28 4.84
N ALA A 139 -8.29 11.09 5.16
CA ALA A 139 -8.89 11.10 6.49
C ALA A 139 -9.57 9.76 6.82
N HIS A 140 -10.29 9.18 5.87
CA HIS A 140 -11.02 7.92 6.08
C HIS A 140 -10.06 6.74 6.26
N ILE A 141 -9.04 6.62 5.39
CA ILE A 141 -8.01 5.57 5.48
C ILE A 141 -7.20 5.73 6.77
N SER A 142 -6.83 6.96 7.14
CA SER A 142 -6.11 7.24 8.39
C SER A 142 -6.91 6.83 9.63
N LYS A 143 -8.23 7.09 9.63
CA LYS A 143 -9.13 6.67 10.71
C LYS A 143 -9.14 5.15 10.85
N ILE A 144 -9.26 4.42 9.74
CA ILE A 144 -9.25 2.95 9.73
C ILE A 144 -7.89 2.41 10.19
N ALA A 145 -6.80 2.95 9.67
CA ALA A 145 -5.44 2.57 10.03
C ALA A 145 -5.08 2.87 11.49
N GLY A 146 -5.77 3.81 12.14
CA GLY A 146 -5.49 4.24 13.51
C GLY A 146 -4.25 5.13 13.64
N VAL A 147 -3.77 5.68 12.52
CA VAL A 147 -2.65 6.63 12.45
C VAL A 147 -2.81 7.48 11.19
N GLU A 148 -2.36 8.74 11.21
CA GLU A 148 -2.42 9.61 10.03
C GLU A 148 -1.47 9.11 8.94
N LEU A 149 -2.02 8.84 7.76
CA LEU A 149 -1.33 8.28 6.60
C LEU A 149 -1.30 9.24 5.42
N VAL A 150 -0.26 9.11 4.60
CA VAL A 150 -0.13 9.72 3.27
C VAL A 150 0.32 8.67 2.26
N PRO A 151 0.02 8.83 0.95
CA PRO A 151 0.54 7.93 -0.06
C PRO A 151 2.06 7.84 0.05
N ALA A 152 2.60 6.63 -0.03
CA ALA A 152 4.02 6.40 0.28
C ALA A 152 4.92 7.08 -0.74
N LEU A 153 4.69 6.77 -2.02
CA LEU A 153 5.48 7.14 -3.18
C LEU A 153 4.57 7.13 -4.41
N ASP A 154 4.71 8.10 -5.33
CA ASP A 154 3.86 8.20 -6.51
C ASP A 154 3.93 6.96 -7.41
N PHE A 155 5.09 6.30 -7.50
CA PHE A 155 5.21 5.10 -8.33
C PHE A 155 4.45 3.87 -7.78
N GLU A 156 3.97 3.94 -6.53
CA GLU A 156 3.11 2.93 -5.89
C GLU A 156 1.67 3.39 -5.69
N THR A 157 1.34 4.62 -6.09
CA THR A 157 -0.03 5.11 -6.04
C THR A 157 -0.84 4.45 -7.15
N GLY A 158 -1.85 3.68 -6.76
CA GLY A 158 -2.76 3.01 -7.68
C GLY A 158 -2.11 1.91 -8.54
N HIS A 159 -1.10 1.19 -8.03
CA HIS A 159 -0.59 -0.01 -8.69
C HIS A 159 -1.74 -0.99 -8.96
N VAL A 160 -1.97 -1.36 -10.22
CA VAL A 160 -3.03 -2.29 -10.59
C VAL A 160 -2.46 -3.66 -10.89
N ASN A 161 -3.04 -4.69 -10.29
CA ASN A 161 -2.81 -6.08 -10.64
C ASN A 161 -3.99 -6.59 -11.47
N VAL A 162 -3.70 -7.17 -12.65
CA VAL A 162 -4.72 -7.69 -13.57
C VAL A 162 -4.60 -9.21 -13.66
N TRP A 163 -5.65 -9.91 -13.25
CA TRP A 163 -5.81 -11.34 -13.47
C TRP A 163 -6.99 -11.59 -14.42
N ILE A 164 -6.79 -12.49 -15.38
CA ILE A 164 -7.79 -12.88 -16.38
C ILE A 164 -8.08 -14.36 -16.23
N ASN A 165 -9.36 -14.72 -16.23
CA ASN A 165 -9.78 -16.11 -16.23
C ASN A 165 -9.57 -16.72 -17.62
N LYS A 166 -8.72 -17.76 -17.70
CA LYS A 166 -8.44 -18.49 -18.94
C LYS A 166 -9.29 -19.77 -19.11
N GLY A 167 -10.33 -19.94 -18.29
CA GLY A 167 -11.14 -21.17 -18.26
C GLY A 167 -10.48 -22.32 -17.48
N GLU A 168 -9.45 -22.04 -16.69
CA GLU A 168 -8.85 -23.03 -15.79
C GLU A 168 -9.67 -23.11 -14.49
N GLU A 169 -9.96 -24.33 -14.02
CA GLU A 169 -10.58 -24.51 -12.71
C GLU A 169 -9.64 -23.99 -11.60
N ALA A 170 -10.17 -23.16 -10.70
CA ALA A 170 -9.44 -22.69 -9.55
C ALA A 170 -9.04 -23.89 -8.69
N THR A 171 -7.73 -24.16 -8.58
CA THR A 171 -7.21 -25.22 -7.73
C THR A 171 -7.29 -24.74 -6.28
N PRO A 172 -8.03 -25.44 -5.38
CA PRO A 172 -8.12 -25.04 -3.98
C PRO A 172 -6.73 -24.93 -3.35
N GLY A 173 -6.41 -23.77 -2.78
CA GLY A 173 -5.11 -23.51 -2.15
C GLY A 173 -4.02 -22.95 -3.08
N LYS A 174 -4.27 -22.82 -4.38
CA LYS A 174 -3.39 -22.05 -5.28
C LYS A 174 -3.61 -20.56 -5.05
N SER A 175 -2.54 -19.83 -4.81
CA SER A 175 -2.62 -18.38 -4.59
C SER A 175 -2.66 -17.64 -5.92
N ALA A 176 -3.53 -16.62 -6.05
CA ALA A 176 -3.46 -15.69 -7.18
C ALA A 176 -2.21 -14.79 -7.06
N PHE A 177 -1.79 -14.50 -5.82
CA PHE A 177 -0.53 -13.83 -5.47
C PHE A 177 0.09 -14.58 -4.29
N SER A 178 1.31 -15.12 -4.46
CA SER A 178 2.01 -15.93 -3.45
C SER A 178 2.07 -15.27 -2.07
N TRP A 179 2.19 -16.05 -1.00
CA TRP A 179 2.42 -15.53 0.36
C TRP A 179 3.62 -14.59 0.41
N HIS A 180 3.43 -13.38 0.94
CA HIS A 180 4.45 -12.36 1.01
C HIS A 180 4.20 -11.35 2.15
N TYR A 181 5.22 -10.52 2.38
CA TYR A 181 5.11 -9.27 3.11
C TYR A 181 5.27 -8.12 2.12
N ASP A 182 4.55 -7.04 2.33
CA ASP A 182 4.72 -5.84 1.51
C ASP A 182 6.02 -5.11 1.85
N SER A 183 6.44 -4.26 0.92
CA SER A 183 7.57 -3.34 1.17
C SER A 183 7.16 -2.08 1.92
N TYR A 184 5.85 -1.81 2.05
CA TYR A 184 5.30 -0.57 2.62
C TYR A 184 4.50 -0.84 3.89
N PRO A 185 4.56 0.04 4.90
CA PRO A 185 3.90 -0.19 6.18
C PRO A 185 2.41 -0.47 6.09
N PHE A 186 1.70 0.31 5.28
CA PHE A 186 0.27 0.21 5.08
C PHE A 186 -0.06 0.08 3.60
N VAL A 187 -1.13 -0.65 3.31
CA VAL A 187 -1.67 -0.80 1.97
C VAL A 187 -3.18 -0.65 2.01
N CYS A 188 -3.74 -0.01 0.98
CA CYS A 188 -5.16 -0.02 0.68
C CYS A 188 -5.38 -0.75 -0.65
N VAL A 189 -6.15 -1.84 -0.64
CA VAL A 189 -6.47 -2.64 -1.82
C VAL A 189 -7.93 -2.41 -2.19
N THR A 190 -8.16 -1.79 -3.34
CA THR A 190 -9.47 -1.46 -3.91
C THR A 190 -9.80 -2.41 -5.07
N MET A 191 -11.01 -2.95 -5.10
CA MET A 191 -11.45 -3.81 -6.20
C MET A 191 -12.09 -3.00 -7.34
N LEU A 192 -11.57 -3.16 -8.56
CA LEU A 192 -12.07 -2.48 -9.77
C LEU A 192 -12.95 -3.37 -10.65
N SER A 193 -12.87 -4.70 -10.50
CA SER A 193 -13.73 -5.63 -11.23
C SER A 193 -15.06 -5.81 -10.54
N ASP A 194 -16.10 -6.06 -11.35
CA ASP A 194 -17.35 -6.61 -10.84
C ASP A 194 -17.10 -8.04 -10.35
N CYS A 195 -17.30 -8.25 -9.05
CA CYS A 195 -17.13 -9.55 -8.39
C CYS A 195 -18.46 -10.30 -8.24
N THR A 196 -19.51 -9.91 -8.94
CA THR A 196 -20.80 -10.61 -8.94
C THR A 196 -20.61 -12.05 -9.43
N GLY A 197 -20.98 -13.02 -8.60
CA GLY A 197 -20.78 -14.46 -8.89
C GLY A 197 -19.37 -14.98 -8.58
N MET A 198 -18.45 -14.14 -8.09
CA MET A 198 -17.12 -14.58 -7.69
C MET A 198 -17.18 -15.53 -6.50
N THR A 199 -16.51 -16.68 -6.62
CA THR A 199 -16.23 -17.60 -5.51
C THR A 199 -14.74 -17.60 -5.21
N GLY A 200 -14.36 -17.53 -3.94
CA GLY A 200 -12.98 -17.38 -3.50
C GLY A 200 -12.51 -15.92 -3.53
N GLY A 201 -11.21 -15.70 -3.77
CA GLY A 201 -10.64 -14.35 -3.87
C GLY A 201 -10.40 -13.64 -2.53
N GLU A 202 -10.58 -14.34 -1.41
CA GLU A 202 -10.34 -13.82 -0.06
C GLU A 202 -8.88 -13.42 0.14
N THR A 203 -8.67 -12.44 1.03
CA THR A 203 -7.34 -12.17 1.56
C THR A 203 -7.08 -13.10 2.73
N ALA A 204 -6.08 -13.97 2.57
CA ALA A 204 -5.58 -14.82 3.64
C ALA A 204 -4.42 -14.11 4.35
N MET A 205 -4.44 -14.11 5.68
CA MET A 205 -3.41 -13.55 6.55
C MET A 205 -2.88 -14.64 7.48
N ARG A 206 -1.57 -14.71 7.68
CA ARG A 206 -0.97 -15.58 8.69
C ARG A 206 -0.89 -14.85 10.01
N THR A 207 -1.47 -15.45 11.04
CA THR A 207 -1.44 -14.94 12.41
C THR A 207 -0.14 -15.34 13.11
N GLY A 208 0.15 -14.74 14.27
CA GLY A 208 1.39 -14.95 15.01
C GLY A 208 1.59 -16.36 15.57
N ASN A 209 0.55 -17.18 15.64
CA ASN A 209 0.65 -18.60 15.99
C ASN A 209 0.81 -19.51 14.75
N GLY A 210 0.79 -18.96 13.53
CA GLY A 210 0.92 -19.68 12.27
C GLY A 210 -0.41 -19.99 11.57
N ASP A 211 -1.55 -19.77 12.22
CA ASP A 211 -2.88 -20.06 11.67
C ASP A 211 -3.23 -19.10 10.52
N ILE A 212 -4.01 -19.59 9.56
CA ILE A 212 -4.49 -18.81 8.43
C ILE A 212 -5.88 -18.26 8.75
N MET A 213 -5.98 -16.93 8.79
CA MET A 213 -7.23 -16.21 8.89
C MET A 213 -7.63 -15.71 7.51
N LYS A 214 -8.88 -15.92 7.11
CA LYS A 214 -9.42 -15.42 5.83
C LYS A 214 -10.37 -14.26 6.11
N VAL A 215 -10.19 -13.17 5.39
CA VAL A 215 -11.11 -12.03 5.40
C VAL A 215 -11.83 -11.99 4.07
N ARG A 216 -13.12 -11.62 4.12
CA ARG A 216 -13.95 -11.47 2.93
C ARG A 216 -13.21 -10.65 1.87
N GLY A 217 -13.21 -11.12 0.63
CA GLY A 217 -12.64 -10.38 -0.50
C GLY A 217 -13.47 -9.12 -0.82
N PRO A 218 -12.83 -8.03 -1.29
CA PRO A 218 -13.53 -6.82 -1.67
C PRO A 218 -14.40 -7.05 -2.92
N ALA A 219 -15.57 -6.41 -2.94
CA ALA A 219 -16.42 -6.23 -4.13
C ALA A 219 -16.07 -4.91 -4.83
N MET A 220 -16.53 -4.72 -6.08
CA MET A 220 -16.28 -3.49 -6.85
C MET A 220 -16.56 -2.22 -6.04
N GLY A 221 -15.61 -1.28 -6.02
CA GLY A 221 -15.75 -0.02 -5.28
C GLY A 221 -15.36 -0.10 -3.79
N THR A 222 -15.27 -1.31 -3.24
CA THR A 222 -14.84 -1.52 -1.86
C THR A 222 -13.34 -1.66 -1.75
N ALA A 223 -12.82 -1.38 -0.56
CA ALA A 223 -11.40 -1.46 -0.24
C ALA A 223 -11.13 -2.18 1.08
N VAL A 224 -9.88 -2.61 1.26
CA VAL A 224 -9.35 -3.13 2.52
C VAL A 224 -8.05 -2.39 2.84
N VAL A 225 -7.93 -1.92 4.08
CA VAL A 225 -6.68 -1.38 4.65
C VAL A 225 -6.01 -2.45 5.51
N MET A 226 -4.69 -2.60 5.37
CA MET A 226 -3.88 -3.57 6.11
C MET A 226 -2.45 -3.07 6.36
N GLN A 227 -1.84 -3.55 7.44
CA GLN A 227 -0.43 -3.39 7.77
C GLN A 227 0.46 -4.42 7.03
N GLY A 228 0.52 -4.33 5.70
CA GLY A 228 1.12 -5.34 4.82
C GLY A 228 2.62 -5.61 5.03
N ARG A 229 3.39 -4.64 5.52
CA ARG A 229 4.81 -4.83 5.89
C ARG A 229 5.01 -5.87 7.00
N TYR A 230 3.99 -6.06 7.82
CA TYR A 230 4.05 -6.76 9.10
C TYR A 230 3.28 -8.08 9.12
N ILE A 231 2.36 -8.25 8.18
CA ILE A 231 1.43 -9.37 8.13
C ILE A 231 1.72 -10.17 6.87
N GLU A 232 2.10 -11.43 7.01
CA GLU A 232 2.25 -12.31 5.84
C GLU A 232 0.87 -12.58 5.27
N HIS A 233 0.68 -12.33 3.99
CA HIS A 233 -0.62 -12.42 3.38
C HIS A 233 -0.58 -12.90 1.92
N ALA A 234 -1.74 -13.30 1.44
CA ALA A 234 -1.94 -13.82 0.10
C ALA A 234 -3.38 -13.54 -0.36
N ALA A 235 -3.55 -13.19 -1.63
CA ALA A 235 -4.87 -13.18 -2.26
C ALA A 235 -5.13 -14.57 -2.86
N LEU A 236 -6.16 -15.24 -2.38
CA LEU A 236 -6.52 -16.58 -2.83
C LEU A 236 -7.07 -16.57 -4.26
N ALA A 237 -6.98 -17.70 -4.95
CA ALA A 237 -7.60 -17.85 -6.26
C ALA A 237 -9.11 -17.59 -6.20
N ALA A 238 -9.64 -17.06 -7.29
CA ALA A 238 -11.06 -16.81 -7.49
C ALA A 238 -11.54 -17.47 -8.78
N SER A 239 -12.82 -17.83 -8.83
CA SER A 239 -13.50 -18.36 -10.01
C SER A 239 -14.88 -17.72 -10.18
N GLY A 240 -15.54 -17.98 -11.31
CA GLY A 240 -16.89 -17.46 -11.59
C GLY A 240 -16.93 -16.04 -12.16
N VAL A 241 -15.78 -15.39 -12.33
CA VAL A 241 -15.63 -14.07 -12.97
C VAL A 241 -14.66 -14.12 -14.14
N PRO A 242 -14.82 -13.25 -15.16
CA PRO A 242 -13.93 -13.20 -16.32
C PRO A 242 -12.58 -12.54 -16.01
N GLU A 243 -12.53 -11.68 -14.99
CA GLU A 243 -11.36 -10.91 -14.58
C GLU A 243 -11.37 -10.64 -13.06
N ARG A 244 -10.20 -10.33 -12.51
CA ARG A 244 -10.03 -9.78 -11.15
C ARG A 244 -8.96 -8.70 -11.21
N ILE A 245 -9.40 -7.46 -11.14
CA ILE A 245 -8.55 -6.27 -11.20
C ILE A 245 -8.58 -5.57 -9.85
N ALA A 246 -7.42 -5.54 -9.19
CA ALA A 246 -7.24 -4.88 -7.90
C ALA A 246 -6.26 -3.73 -8.02
N MET A 247 -6.66 -2.55 -7.56
CA MET A 247 -5.81 -1.39 -7.40
C MET A 247 -5.24 -1.35 -5.99
N VAL A 248 -3.96 -1.08 -5.86
CA VAL A 248 -3.19 -1.12 -4.63
C VAL A 248 -2.51 0.22 -4.46
N THR A 249 -2.78 0.91 -3.36
CA THR A 249 -2.07 2.13 -2.99
C THR A 249 -1.35 1.91 -1.68
N SER A 250 -0.04 2.13 -1.70
CA SER A 250 0.82 2.03 -0.52
C SER A 250 0.84 3.32 0.27
N PHE A 251 0.89 3.22 1.60
CA PHE A 251 0.85 4.35 2.52
C PHE A 251 1.97 4.26 3.56
N ARG A 252 2.37 5.45 4.04
CA ARG A 252 3.30 5.62 5.17
C ARG A 252 2.72 6.59 6.20
N PRO A 253 3.17 6.54 7.46
CA PRO A 253 2.81 7.54 8.44
C PRO A 253 3.19 8.95 7.97
N LYS A 254 2.29 9.90 8.17
CA LYS A 254 2.54 11.31 7.85
C LYS A 254 3.51 11.96 8.85
N ASN A 255 3.38 11.61 10.13
CA ASN A 255 4.22 12.16 11.18
C ASN A 255 5.65 11.61 11.05
N PRO A 256 6.66 12.47 10.84
CA PRO A 256 8.05 12.04 10.62
C PRO A 256 8.68 11.37 11.85
N LEU A 257 8.09 11.56 13.03
CA LEU A 257 8.54 10.96 14.29
C LEU A 257 7.97 9.55 14.52
N ILE A 258 6.99 9.12 13.72
CA ILE A 258 6.51 7.75 13.74
C ILE A 258 7.47 6.87 12.93
N ARG A 259 7.66 5.64 13.40
CA ARG A 259 8.47 4.63 12.71
C ARG A 259 7.93 4.39 11.29
N ASP A 260 8.84 4.41 10.31
CA ASP A 260 8.55 4.11 8.91
C ASP A 260 9.58 3.08 8.41
N GLU A 261 9.09 1.87 8.14
CA GLU A 261 9.88 0.71 7.68
C GLU A 261 9.61 0.38 6.22
N THR A 262 9.29 1.42 5.43
CA THR A 262 9.31 1.36 3.97
C THR A 262 10.67 0.90 3.46
N ILE A 263 10.65 -0.12 2.62
CA ILE A 263 11.81 -0.61 1.88
C ILE A 263 11.48 -0.67 0.38
N LEU A 264 12.46 -0.96 -0.47
CA LEU A 264 12.31 -1.02 -1.93
C LEU A 264 12.44 -2.44 -2.49
N THR A 265 12.56 -3.45 -1.62
CA THR A 265 12.84 -4.84 -2.04
C THR A 265 11.82 -5.42 -3.01
N GLY A 266 10.51 -5.22 -2.79
CA GLY A 266 9.47 -5.69 -3.70
C GLY A 266 9.38 -4.89 -5.00
N SER A 267 9.61 -3.58 -4.93
CA SER A 267 9.44 -2.66 -6.06
C SER A 267 10.67 -2.58 -6.98
N ARG A 268 11.89 -2.74 -6.44
CA ARG A 268 13.16 -2.60 -7.18
C ARG A 268 13.26 -3.45 -8.45
N PRO A 269 12.80 -4.72 -8.47
CA PRO A 269 12.85 -5.57 -9.67
C PRO A 269 11.89 -5.14 -10.78
N ILE A 270 10.84 -4.37 -10.45
CA ILE A 270 9.70 -4.08 -11.32
C ILE A 270 9.52 -2.59 -11.62
N THR A 271 10.33 -1.71 -11.01
CA THR A 271 10.32 -0.26 -11.21
C THR A 271 11.58 0.20 -11.93
N HIS A 272 11.47 1.25 -12.75
CA HIS A 272 12.65 1.94 -13.26
C HIS A 272 13.45 2.57 -12.10
N ARG A 273 14.68 2.09 -11.89
CA ARG A 273 15.48 2.40 -10.68
C ARG A 273 15.68 3.88 -10.42
N SER A 274 16.01 4.66 -11.45
CA SER A 274 16.27 6.09 -11.31
C SER A 274 15.05 6.83 -10.73
N MET A 275 13.85 6.55 -11.26
CA MET A 275 12.60 7.15 -10.77
C MET A 275 12.33 6.76 -9.32
N MET A 276 12.51 5.47 -8.99
CA MET A 276 12.34 4.95 -7.64
C MET A 276 13.28 5.65 -6.65
N TYR A 277 14.57 5.77 -6.98
CA TYR A 277 15.57 6.38 -6.11
C TYR A 277 15.41 7.90 -6.00
N PHE A 278 14.96 8.60 -7.04
CA PHE A 278 14.60 10.02 -6.92
C PHE A 278 13.49 10.21 -5.88
N GLN A 279 12.35 9.55 -6.04
CA GLN A 279 11.23 9.74 -5.11
C GLN A 279 11.58 9.25 -3.70
N TYR A 280 12.24 8.08 -3.57
CA TYR A 280 12.66 7.55 -2.26
C TYR A 280 13.60 8.51 -1.54
N SER A 281 14.64 8.99 -2.22
CA SER A 281 15.62 9.89 -1.61
C SER A 281 14.98 11.23 -1.23
N GLN A 282 14.10 11.79 -2.08
CA GLN A 282 13.40 13.04 -1.80
C GLN A 282 12.60 12.96 -0.50
N TYR A 283 11.68 11.98 -0.37
CA TYR A 283 10.86 11.92 0.85
C TYR A 283 11.71 11.59 2.08
N ARG A 284 12.70 10.69 1.96
CA ARG A 284 13.52 10.32 3.13
C ARG A 284 14.35 11.50 3.64
N LEU A 285 14.83 12.38 2.74
CA LEU A 285 15.53 13.62 3.09
C LEU A 285 14.60 14.66 3.71
N GLU A 286 13.35 14.77 3.25
CA GLU A 286 12.32 15.61 3.89
C GLU A 286 12.06 15.16 5.33
N ILE A 287 11.97 13.85 5.57
CA ILE A 287 11.83 13.31 6.94
C ILE A 287 13.05 13.64 7.81
N ILE A 288 14.28 13.57 7.27
CA ILE A 288 15.50 13.96 8.01
C ILE A 288 15.44 15.44 8.42
N ARG A 289 15.03 16.31 7.50
CA ARG A 289 14.83 17.75 7.78
C ARG A 289 13.81 17.92 8.91
N ASP A 290 12.63 17.33 8.78
CA ASP A 290 11.54 17.54 9.72
C ASP A 290 11.86 16.95 11.12
N ARG A 291 12.57 15.82 11.19
CA ARG A 291 13.12 15.25 12.44
C ARG A 291 14.14 16.18 13.10
N SER A 292 15.04 16.76 12.30
CA SER A 292 16.06 17.70 12.77
C SER A 292 15.45 18.98 13.32
N ASP A 293 14.44 19.53 12.63
CA ASP A 293 13.69 20.71 13.09
C ASP A 293 12.95 20.43 14.40
N ALA A 294 12.35 19.25 14.55
CA ALA A 294 11.69 18.83 15.79
C ALA A 294 12.70 18.70 16.95
N ALA A 295 13.86 18.10 16.72
CA ALA A 295 14.92 17.99 17.72
C ALA A 295 15.47 19.37 18.12
N LEU A 296 15.74 20.24 17.15
CA LEU A 296 16.22 21.60 17.38
C LEU A 296 15.22 22.43 18.21
N LYS A 297 13.92 22.31 17.91
CA LYS A 297 12.86 22.96 18.69
C LYS A 297 12.90 22.52 20.15
N LYS A 298 13.04 21.22 20.42
CA LYS A 298 13.14 20.69 21.80
C LYS A 298 14.35 21.26 22.55
N ILE A 299 15.52 21.33 21.91
CA ILE A 299 16.73 21.90 22.52
C ILE A 299 16.51 23.37 22.89
N ARG A 300 16.02 24.18 21.93
CA ARG A 300 15.78 25.62 22.13
C ARG A 300 14.75 25.89 23.23
N GLU A 301 13.68 25.11 23.29
CA GLU A 301 12.67 25.24 24.34
C GLU A 301 13.26 24.91 25.72
N ARG A 302 14.04 23.83 25.85
CA ARG A 302 14.70 23.50 27.12
C ARG A 302 15.62 24.62 27.61
N GLU A 303 16.48 25.12 26.73
CA GLU A 303 17.39 26.24 27.03
C GLU A 303 16.61 27.49 27.45
N ARG A 304 15.56 27.85 26.69
CA ARG A 304 14.70 29.01 26.99
C ARG A 304 14.06 28.94 28.38
N PHE A 305 13.73 27.73 28.86
CA PHE A 305 13.17 27.51 30.20
C PHE A 305 14.25 27.29 31.28
N GLY A 306 15.54 27.48 30.96
CA GLY A 306 16.64 27.32 31.92
C GLY A 306 16.85 25.87 32.37
N ARG A 307 16.38 24.90 31.60
CA ARG A 307 16.54 23.47 31.91
C ARG A 307 17.89 22.98 31.41
N GLU A 308 18.52 22.10 32.18
CA GLU A 308 19.77 21.47 31.76
C GLU A 308 19.62 20.65 30.47
N PHE A 309 20.73 20.55 29.74
CA PHE A 309 20.82 19.77 28.51
C PHE A 309 20.62 18.28 28.79
N ASP A 310 19.79 17.64 27.97
CA ASP A 310 19.44 16.24 28.12
C ASP A 310 20.35 15.37 27.26
N ILE A 311 21.47 14.93 27.84
CA ILE A 311 22.47 14.14 27.12
C ILE A 311 21.86 12.82 26.63
N ASP A 312 21.08 12.14 27.47
CA ASP A 312 20.52 10.84 27.15
C ASP A 312 19.48 10.94 26.02
N ALA A 313 18.56 11.92 26.09
CA ALA A 313 17.60 12.14 25.01
C ALA A 313 18.27 12.53 23.68
N MET A 314 19.38 13.29 23.73
CA MET A 314 20.13 13.61 22.51
C MET A 314 20.81 12.37 21.93
N ARG A 315 21.41 11.53 22.77
CA ARG A 315 22.06 10.28 22.34
C ARG A 315 21.05 9.29 21.75
N GLU A 316 19.86 9.20 22.33
CA GLU A 316 18.75 8.40 21.79
C GLU A 316 18.35 8.90 20.39
N TYR A 317 18.07 10.19 20.25
CA TYR A 317 17.76 10.81 18.95
C TYR A 317 18.84 10.54 17.89
N LEU A 318 20.12 10.74 18.24
CA LEU A 318 21.24 10.51 17.31
C LEU A 318 21.37 9.02 16.93
N THR A 319 21.08 8.11 17.85
CA THR A 319 21.09 6.67 17.59
C THR A 319 19.97 6.28 16.62
N GLU A 320 18.77 6.84 16.80
CA GLU A 320 17.66 6.65 15.87
C GLU A 320 17.96 7.21 14.47
N GLN A 321 18.59 8.40 14.39
CA GLN A 321 18.97 8.99 13.10
C GLN A 321 20.04 8.14 12.39
N ARG A 322 21.00 7.58 13.14
CA ARG A 322 21.98 6.65 12.57
C ARG A 322 21.28 5.43 11.95
N ALA A 323 20.39 4.79 12.69
CA ALA A 323 19.64 3.63 12.19
C ALA A 323 18.78 3.97 10.95
N TYR A 324 18.19 5.16 10.93
CA TYR A 324 17.41 5.65 9.79
C TYR A 324 18.26 5.88 8.53
N LEU A 325 19.49 6.40 8.69
CA LEU A 325 20.44 6.57 7.59
C LEU A 325 20.98 5.23 7.09
N GLU A 326 21.30 4.31 8.00
CA GLU A 326 21.71 2.94 7.67
C GLU A 326 20.63 2.24 6.85
N SER A 327 19.36 2.34 7.25
CA SER A 327 18.27 1.74 6.47
C SER A 327 18.07 2.38 5.08
N MET A 328 18.51 3.63 4.87
CA MET A 328 18.51 4.24 3.53
C MET A 328 19.63 3.68 2.66
N LEU A 329 20.83 3.48 3.24
CA LEU A 329 21.96 2.90 2.54
C LEU A 329 21.65 1.47 2.07
N ASP A 330 20.95 0.69 2.89
CA ASP A 330 20.54 -0.67 2.55
C ASP A 330 19.62 -0.73 1.31
N GLU A 331 18.82 0.31 1.07
CA GLU A 331 17.84 0.33 -0.02
C GLU A 331 18.37 0.93 -1.33
N LEU A 332 19.41 1.78 -1.26
CA LEU A 332 20.03 2.48 -2.39
C LEU A 332 21.21 1.68 -2.98
N VAL A 333 20.91 0.67 -3.81
CA VAL A 333 21.89 -0.31 -4.36
C VAL A 333 21.93 -0.43 -5.89
#